data_AF-A0A4V1PNV0-F1
#
_entry.id   AF-A0A4V1PNV0-F1
#
_cell.length_a   1.000
_cell.length_b   1.000
_cell.length_c   1.000
_cell.angle_alpha   90.00
_cell.angle_beta   90.00
_cell.angle_gamma   90.00
#
_symmetry.space_group_name_H-M   'P 1'
#
loop_
_entity.id
_entity.type
_entity.pdbx_description
1 polymer ?
#
loop_
_entity_poly.entity_id
_entity_poly.type
_entity_poly.pdbx_seq_one_letter_code
_entity_poly.pdbx_strand_id
1 'polypeptide(L)'
;DNKYGCKESLVDGIRRATDTMMAGKVAVVCGYGDVGKGSAASLRGAGARVKVTEVDPICALQAAMDGFEVTVLEDVVESADIFITTTGNKDVIRIEHMRAMKDMAIVGNIGHFDNEIQVATLKNHKWTNIKDQVDMIEMPSGNRIILLSEGRLLNLGNATGHPS
;
A
#
# COMPACT_ATOMS: atom_id res chain seq x y z
N ASP A 1 -17.24 9.91 -1.23
CA ASP A 1 -16.83 8.56 -1.59
C ASP A 1 -15.33 8.36 -1.38
N ASN A 2 -14.47 8.82 -2.29
CA ASN A 2 -13.01 8.61 -2.28
C ASN A 2 -12.29 8.83 -0.92
N LYS A 3 -12.54 9.93 -0.22
CA LYS A 3 -11.83 10.20 1.06
C LYS A 3 -12.34 9.35 2.22
N TYR A 4 -13.64 9.43 2.53
CA TYR A 4 -14.20 8.77 3.70
C TYR A 4 -14.38 7.26 3.49
N GLY A 5 -14.76 6.84 2.29
CA GLY A 5 -14.90 5.42 1.97
C GLY A 5 -13.57 4.68 2.05
N CYS A 6 -12.48 5.26 1.52
CA CYS A 6 -11.15 4.67 1.66
C CYS A 6 -10.63 4.74 3.09
N LYS A 7 -11.02 5.78 3.86
CA LYS A 7 -10.71 5.85 5.29
C LYS A 7 -11.29 4.67 6.07
N GLU A 8 -12.52 4.27 5.78
CA GLU A 8 -13.17 3.14 6.45
C GLU A 8 -12.67 1.78 5.92
N SER A 9 -12.50 1.66 4.60
CA SER A 9 -12.31 0.36 3.95
C SER A 9 -10.85 -0.09 3.74
N LEU A 10 -9.87 0.82 3.76
CA LEU A 10 -8.46 0.45 3.54
C LEU A 10 -7.95 -0.51 4.61
N VAL A 11 -8.00 -0.08 5.88
CA VAL A 11 -7.47 -0.88 6.99
C VAL A 11 -8.31 -2.15 7.19
N ASP A 12 -9.61 -2.12 6.87
CA ASP A 12 -10.45 -3.34 6.86
C ASP A 12 -9.90 -4.38 5.89
N GLY A 13 -9.62 -3.99 4.64
CA GLY A 13 -9.02 -4.87 3.63
C GLY A 13 -7.67 -5.46 4.07
N ILE A 14 -6.78 -4.63 4.62
CA ILE A 14 -5.47 -5.12 5.07
C ILE A 14 -5.62 -6.07 6.27
N ARG A 15 -6.52 -5.77 7.22
CA ARG A 15 -6.77 -6.61 8.39
C ARG A 15 -7.36 -7.96 8.01
N ARG A 16 -8.40 -7.98 7.18
CA ARG A 16 -8.99 -9.25 6.71
C ARG A 16 -7.99 -10.07 5.90
N ALA A 17 -7.09 -9.43 5.17
CA ALA A 17 -6.04 -10.12 4.43
C ALA A 17 -4.96 -10.72 5.32
N THR A 18 -4.46 -9.98 6.32
CA THR A 18 -3.18 -10.30 6.97
C THR A 18 -3.23 -10.44 8.48
N ASP A 19 -4.32 -10.02 9.12
CA ASP A 19 -4.48 -9.91 10.58
C ASP A 19 -3.30 -9.18 11.27
N THR A 20 -2.57 -8.34 10.51
CA THR A 20 -1.33 -7.73 11.00
C THR A 20 -1.61 -6.63 12.00
N MET A 21 -0.71 -6.49 12.98
CA MET A 21 -0.73 -5.38 13.91
C MET A 21 -0.33 -4.09 13.20
N MET A 22 -1.22 -3.09 13.19
CA MET A 22 -0.96 -1.79 12.56
C MET A 22 -0.11 -0.87 13.43
N ALA A 23 -0.32 -0.92 14.75
CA ALA A 23 0.33 -0.01 15.66
C ALA A 23 1.85 -0.23 15.70
N GLY A 24 2.61 0.87 15.56
CA GLY A 24 4.07 0.83 15.53
C GLY A 24 4.69 0.46 14.17
N LYS A 25 3.89 0.01 13.20
CA LYS A 25 4.36 -0.23 11.82
C LYS A 25 4.55 1.07 11.06
N VAL A 26 5.45 1.04 10.08
CA VAL A 26 5.63 2.12 9.11
C VAL A 26 4.81 1.80 7.87
N ALA A 27 3.86 2.66 7.53
CA ALA A 27 3.05 2.54 6.33
C ALA A 27 3.37 3.68 5.37
N VAL A 28 3.62 3.36 4.10
CA VAL A 28 3.89 4.31 3.03
C VAL A 28 2.66 4.40 2.14
N VAL A 29 2.11 5.60 1.99
CA VAL A 29 1.01 5.89 1.08
C VAL A 29 1.58 6.64 -0.12
N CYS A 30 1.49 6.06 -1.30
CA CYS A 30 1.93 6.69 -2.53
C CYS A 30 0.76 7.46 -3.16
N GLY A 31 0.86 8.79 -3.17
CA GLY A 31 -0.22 9.70 -3.53
C GLY A 31 -0.96 10.26 -2.31
N TYR A 32 -1.36 11.52 -2.40
CA TYR A 32 -2.06 12.28 -1.36
C TYR A 32 -3.23 13.13 -1.94
N GLY A 33 -3.83 12.61 -3.01
CA GLY A 33 -5.17 13.00 -3.47
C GLY A 33 -6.26 12.61 -2.46
N ASP A 34 -7.52 12.60 -2.89
CA ASP A 34 -8.64 12.29 -1.98
C ASP A 34 -8.57 10.88 -1.39
N VAL A 35 -8.21 9.88 -2.22
CA VAL A 35 -7.99 8.50 -1.78
C VAL A 35 -6.82 8.43 -0.80
N GLY A 36 -5.66 8.99 -1.18
CA GLY A 36 -4.46 9.04 -0.34
C GLY A 36 -4.68 9.69 1.03
N LYS A 37 -5.43 10.80 1.09
CA LYS A 37 -5.83 11.45 2.35
C LYS A 37 -6.68 10.54 3.23
N GLY A 38 -7.64 9.82 2.63
CA GLY A 38 -8.45 8.82 3.34
C GLY A 38 -7.60 7.67 3.88
N SER A 39 -6.73 7.13 3.02
CA SER A 39 -5.80 6.04 3.32
C SER A 39 -4.84 6.38 4.45
N ALA A 40 -4.20 7.55 4.41
CA ALA A 40 -3.29 8.02 5.44
C ALA A 40 -4.02 8.23 6.79
N ALA A 41 -5.22 8.82 6.76
CA ALA A 41 -6.03 8.98 7.96
C ALA A 41 -6.47 7.63 8.57
N SER A 42 -6.78 6.63 7.74
CA SER A 42 -7.12 5.27 8.17
C SER A 42 -5.96 4.60 8.90
N LEU A 43 -4.78 4.58 8.27
CA LEU A 43 -3.56 3.96 8.80
C LEU A 43 -3.11 4.64 10.09
N ARG A 44 -3.10 5.98 10.14
CA ARG A 44 -2.79 6.74 11.36
C ARG A 44 -3.79 6.45 12.48
N GLY A 45 -5.09 6.38 12.15
CA GLY A 45 -6.15 6.03 13.11
C GLY A 45 -5.99 4.62 13.68
N ALA A 46 -5.39 3.70 12.91
CA ALA A 46 -5.05 2.35 13.37
C ALA A 46 -3.70 2.26 14.13
N GLY A 47 -3.00 3.38 14.32
CA GLY A 47 -1.75 3.47 15.09
C GLY A 47 -0.46 3.31 14.27
N ALA A 48 -0.55 3.24 12.94
CA ALA A 48 0.63 3.17 12.08
C ALA A 48 1.32 4.54 11.98
N ARG A 49 2.65 4.53 11.85
CA ARG A 49 3.43 5.71 11.45
C ARG A 49 3.36 5.84 9.94
N VAL A 50 2.67 6.87 9.47
CA VAL A 50 2.42 7.06 8.04
C VAL A 50 3.46 7.99 7.42
N LYS A 51 4.01 7.56 6.28
CA LYS A 51 4.81 8.37 5.36
C LYS A 51 4.07 8.51 4.04
N VAL A 52 4.30 9.60 3.34
CA VAL A 52 3.61 9.92 2.07
C VAL A 52 4.65 10.17 0.99
N THR A 53 4.39 9.67 -0.22
CA THR A 53 5.12 10.08 -1.43
C THR A 53 4.17 10.87 -2.33
N GLU A 54 4.64 12.00 -2.87
CA GLU A 54 3.84 12.84 -3.75
C GLU A 54 4.71 13.53 -4.80
N VAL A 55 4.12 13.73 -5.98
CA VAL A 55 4.70 14.50 -7.08
C VAL A 55 4.13 15.91 -7.14
N ASP A 56 2.89 16.11 -6.66
CA ASP A 56 2.27 17.43 -6.61
C ASP A 56 2.71 18.18 -5.34
N PRO A 57 3.37 19.35 -5.46
CA PRO A 57 3.88 20.10 -4.31
C PRO A 57 2.77 20.60 -3.36
N ILE A 58 1.55 20.81 -3.87
CA ILE A 58 0.41 21.25 -3.06
C ILE A 58 -0.07 20.09 -2.18
N CYS A 59 -0.24 18.91 -2.77
CA CYS A 59 -0.63 17.70 -2.04
C CYS A 59 0.46 17.28 -1.04
N ALA A 60 1.74 17.38 -1.42
CA ALA A 60 2.87 17.17 -0.52
C ALA A 60 2.85 18.12 0.69
N LEU A 61 2.64 19.42 0.46
CA LEU A 61 2.54 20.39 1.54
C LEU A 61 1.36 20.08 2.47
N GLN A 62 0.21 19.66 1.92
CA GLN A 62 -0.94 19.22 2.72
C GLN A 62 -0.59 18.02 3.60
N ALA A 63 0.10 17.01 3.07
CA ALA A 63 0.55 15.85 3.84
C ALA A 63 1.47 16.25 5.01
N ALA A 64 2.41 17.17 4.75
CA ALA A 64 3.30 17.70 5.78
C ALA A 64 2.54 18.48 6.87
N MET A 65 1.55 19.30 6.49
CA MET A 65 0.70 20.04 7.44
C MET A 65 -0.19 19.11 8.27
N ASP A 66 -0.62 17.98 7.70
CA ASP A 66 -1.33 16.92 8.42
C ASP A 66 -0.39 16.15 9.37
N GLY A 67 0.93 16.39 9.33
CA GLY A 67 1.93 15.79 10.21
C GLY A 67 2.51 14.47 9.70
N PHE A 68 2.42 14.22 8.40
CA PHE A 68 3.04 13.07 7.74
C PHE A 68 4.42 13.43 7.19
N GLU A 69 5.35 12.49 7.29
CA GLU A 69 6.66 12.63 6.65
C GLU A 69 6.50 12.45 5.14
N VAL A 70 6.84 13.50 4.37
CA VAL A 70 6.88 13.45 2.91
C VAL A 70 8.28 13.01 2.47
N THR A 71 8.35 11.95 1.69
CA THR A 71 9.60 11.30 1.30
C THR A 71 9.49 10.72 -0.12
N VAL A 72 10.60 10.22 -0.65
CA VAL A 72 10.60 9.41 -1.88
C VAL A 72 10.56 7.93 -1.50
N LEU A 73 9.98 7.10 -2.36
CA LEU A 73 9.76 5.69 -2.04
C LEU A 73 11.09 4.96 -1.81
N GLU A 74 12.10 5.31 -2.60
CA GLU A 74 13.45 4.78 -2.58
C GLU A 74 14.14 4.96 -1.21
N ASP A 75 13.83 6.03 -0.46
CA ASP A 75 14.45 6.32 0.84
C ASP A 75 13.87 5.48 1.98
N VAL A 76 12.70 4.85 1.76
CA VAL A 76 11.94 4.17 2.83
C VAL A 76 11.61 2.72 2.52
N VAL A 77 11.83 2.27 1.29
CA VAL A 77 11.48 0.92 0.80
C VAL A 77 12.07 -0.20 1.64
N GLU A 78 13.28 -0.04 2.16
CA GLU A 78 13.96 -1.07 2.95
C GLU A 78 13.41 -1.21 4.38
N SER A 79 12.79 -0.15 4.91
CA SER A 79 12.39 -0.08 6.33
C SER A 79 10.88 -0.17 6.58
N ALA A 80 10.07 0.23 5.60
CA ALA A 80 8.61 0.25 5.73
C ALA A 80 7.98 -1.16 5.73
N ASP A 81 6.84 -1.28 6.41
CA ASP A 81 6.09 -2.53 6.57
C ASP A 81 4.96 -2.68 5.56
N ILE A 82 4.29 -1.58 5.23
CA ILE A 82 3.06 -1.57 4.44
C ILE A 82 3.21 -0.53 3.34
N PHE A 83 2.90 -0.89 2.10
CA PHE A 83 2.98 -0.03 0.93
C PHE A 83 1.64 0.00 0.22
N ILE A 84 0.99 1.17 0.21
CA ILE A 84 -0.31 1.37 -0.42
C ILE A 84 -0.20 2.39 -1.55
N THR A 85 -0.58 2.02 -2.76
CA THR A 85 -0.64 2.94 -3.90
C THR A 85 -2.04 3.55 -4.04
N THR A 86 -2.10 4.87 -4.26
CA THR A 86 -3.34 5.68 -4.32
C THR A 86 -3.31 6.74 -5.43
N THR A 87 -2.44 6.56 -6.42
CA THR A 87 -2.07 7.62 -7.37
C THR A 87 -2.97 7.70 -8.60
N GLY A 88 -3.59 6.59 -9.00
CA GLY A 88 -4.22 6.44 -10.32
C GLY A 88 -3.23 6.48 -11.50
N ASN A 89 -1.92 6.40 -11.22
CA ASN A 89 -0.86 6.40 -12.21
C ASN A 89 -0.42 4.96 -12.52
N LYS A 90 0.77 4.77 -13.09
CA LYS A 90 1.36 3.47 -13.39
C LYS A 90 2.80 3.40 -12.90
N ASP A 91 3.29 2.19 -12.70
CA ASP A 91 4.70 1.93 -12.38
C ASP A 91 5.19 2.69 -11.13
N VAL A 92 4.31 2.86 -10.14
CA VAL A 92 4.62 3.53 -8.86
C VAL A 92 5.48 2.63 -7.99
N ILE A 93 5.05 1.37 -7.85
CA ILE A 93 5.85 0.32 -7.21
C ILE A 93 6.40 -0.59 -8.31
N ARG A 94 7.70 -0.43 -8.56
CA ARG A 94 8.45 -1.16 -9.58
C ARG A 94 9.14 -2.39 -9.00
N ILE A 95 9.63 -3.27 -9.86
CA ILE A 95 10.35 -4.50 -9.43
C ILE A 95 11.57 -4.19 -8.56
N GLU A 96 12.29 -3.12 -8.85
CA GLU A 96 13.43 -2.64 -8.06
C GLU A 96 13.02 -2.30 -6.62
N HIS A 97 11.85 -1.67 -6.44
CA HIS A 97 11.34 -1.34 -5.11
C HIS A 97 11.00 -2.64 -4.37
N MET A 98 10.26 -3.55 -5.01
CA MET A 98 9.84 -4.80 -4.37
C MET A 98 11.00 -5.72 -3.99
N ARG A 99 12.11 -5.68 -4.73
CA ARG A 99 13.35 -6.38 -4.37
C ARG A 99 14.07 -5.81 -3.15
N ALA A 100 13.96 -4.50 -2.94
CA ALA A 100 14.55 -3.81 -1.80
C ALA A 100 13.69 -3.86 -0.54
N MET A 101 12.42 -4.28 -0.65
CA MET A 101 11.54 -4.45 0.51
C MET A 101 12.06 -5.51 1.47
N LYS A 102 11.82 -5.28 2.77
CA LYS A 102 12.11 -6.25 3.83
C LYS A 102 11.20 -7.48 3.74
N ASP A 103 11.61 -8.56 4.39
CA ASP A 103 10.80 -9.79 4.49
C ASP A 103 9.44 -9.47 5.15
N MET A 104 8.39 -10.09 4.61
CA MET A 104 6.99 -9.95 4.99
C MET A 104 6.41 -8.53 4.84
N ALA A 105 6.99 -7.70 3.97
CA ALA A 105 6.38 -6.42 3.58
C ALA A 105 5.03 -6.66 2.89
N ILE A 106 4.03 -5.85 3.25
CA ILE A 106 2.68 -5.92 2.67
C ILE A 106 2.57 -4.87 1.57
N VAL A 107 2.15 -5.29 0.39
CA VAL A 107 1.98 -4.44 -0.79
C VAL A 107 0.55 -4.52 -1.28
N GLY A 108 -0.10 -3.37 -1.46
CA GLY A 108 -1.46 -3.29 -1.95
C GLY A 108 -1.73 -2.01 -2.73
N ASN A 109 -2.81 -2.06 -3.49
CA ASN A 109 -3.29 -0.94 -4.29
C ASN A 109 -4.74 -0.61 -3.92
N ILE A 110 -5.08 0.66 -3.87
CA ILE A 110 -6.47 1.14 -3.71
C ILE A 110 -6.79 2.26 -4.71
N GLY A 111 -5.90 2.49 -5.69
CA GLY A 111 -6.21 3.33 -6.84
C GLY A 111 -6.96 2.57 -7.94
N HIS A 112 -7.26 3.27 -9.03
CA HIS A 112 -8.29 2.82 -9.98
C HIS A 112 -7.85 1.64 -10.87
N PHE A 113 -6.56 1.53 -11.19
CA PHE A 113 -6.02 0.53 -12.11
C PHE A 113 -4.99 -0.37 -11.42
N ASP A 114 -4.85 -1.60 -11.93
CA ASP A 114 -3.94 -2.63 -11.42
C ASP A 114 -2.47 -2.43 -11.83
N ASN A 115 -2.19 -1.40 -12.62
CA ASN A 115 -0.85 -1.08 -13.15
C ASN A 115 -0.06 -0.10 -12.27
N GLU A 116 -0.57 0.32 -11.12
CA GLU A 116 0.21 1.08 -10.14
C GLU A 116 1.37 0.25 -9.57
N ILE A 117 1.19 -1.06 -9.50
CA ILE A 117 2.21 -2.03 -9.09
C ILE A 117 2.58 -2.88 -10.31
N GLN A 118 3.87 -3.10 -10.53
CA GLN A 118 4.35 -3.93 -11.64
C GLN A 118 4.17 -5.44 -11.41
N VAL A 119 2.95 -5.90 -11.14
CA VAL A 119 2.65 -7.31 -10.82
C VAL A 119 3.03 -8.26 -11.96
N ALA A 120 2.93 -7.83 -13.22
CA ALA A 120 3.35 -8.62 -14.37
C ALA A 120 4.83 -9.05 -14.29
N THR A 121 5.70 -8.21 -13.71
CA THR A 121 7.13 -8.49 -13.54
C THR A 121 7.43 -9.47 -12.40
N LEU A 122 6.42 -9.84 -11.60
CA LEU A 122 6.54 -10.80 -10.51
C LEU A 122 6.14 -12.22 -10.95
N LYS A 123 5.51 -12.40 -12.11
CA LYS A 123 5.01 -13.71 -12.57
C LYS A 123 6.08 -14.79 -12.77
N ASN A 124 7.34 -14.38 -12.93
CA ASN A 124 8.51 -15.26 -13.01
C ASN A 124 9.09 -15.64 -11.64
N HIS A 125 8.58 -15.10 -10.54
CA HIS A 125 8.99 -15.45 -9.19
C HIS A 125 8.13 -16.62 -8.65
N LYS A 126 8.51 -17.15 -7.49
CA LYS A 126 7.73 -18.20 -6.82
C LYS A 126 6.58 -17.58 -6.03
N TRP A 127 5.36 -17.98 -6.39
CA TRP A 127 4.12 -17.55 -5.73
C TRP A 127 3.60 -18.67 -4.84
N THR A 128 3.24 -18.31 -3.63
CA THR A 128 2.54 -19.20 -2.69
C THR A 128 1.23 -18.51 -2.32
N ASN A 129 0.12 -19.04 -2.81
CA ASN A 129 -1.19 -18.55 -2.41
C ASN A 129 -1.44 -18.92 -0.95
N ILE A 130 -1.70 -17.91 -0.09
CA ILE A 130 -1.99 -18.11 1.32
C ILE A 130 -3.48 -18.37 1.49
N LYS A 131 -4.29 -17.53 0.86
CA LYS A 131 -5.76 -17.61 0.78
C LYS A 131 -6.24 -16.76 -0.38
N ASP A 132 -7.56 -16.71 -0.56
CA ASP A 132 -8.17 -15.91 -1.62
C ASP A 132 -7.72 -14.43 -1.51
N GLN A 133 -7.27 -13.88 -2.64
CA GLN A 133 -6.70 -12.51 -2.76
C GLN A 133 -5.47 -12.20 -1.87
N VAL A 134 -4.76 -13.20 -1.35
CA VAL A 134 -3.53 -13.00 -0.58
C VAL A 134 -2.44 -13.97 -1.06
N ASP A 135 -1.43 -13.41 -1.70
CA ASP A 135 -0.32 -14.16 -2.28
C ASP A 135 1.00 -13.75 -1.65
N MET A 136 1.85 -14.73 -1.39
CA MET A 136 3.22 -14.51 -0.96
C MET A 136 4.18 -14.75 -2.12
N ILE A 137 5.05 -13.78 -2.38
CA ILE A 137 5.99 -13.81 -3.50
C ILE A 137 7.41 -13.81 -2.96
N GLU A 138 8.20 -14.82 -3.34
CA GLU A 138 9.58 -15.00 -2.91
C GLU A 138 10.54 -14.28 -3.87
N MET A 139 11.31 -13.33 -3.34
CA MET A 139 12.33 -12.58 -4.08
C MET A 139 13.63 -13.38 -4.19
N PRO A 140 14.50 -13.09 -5.17
CA PRO A 140 15.78 -13.79 -5.32
C PRO A 140 16.72 -13.64 -4.11
N SER A 141 16.54 -12.60 -3.30
CA SER A 141 17.26 -12.38 -2.04
C SER A 141 16.81 -13.32 -0.91
N GLY A 142 15.70 -14.04 -1.07
CA GLY A 142 15.05 -14.84 -0.03
C GLY A 142 13.98 -14.08 0.76
N ASN A 143 13.92 -12.75 0.64
CA ASN A 143 12.83 -11.96 1.23
C ASN A 143 11.50 -12.30 0.55
N ARG A 144 10.42 -12.29 1.31
CA ARG A 144 9.07 -12.53 0.81
C ARG A 144 8.24 -11.26 0.95
N ILE A 145 7.38 -11.01 -0.03
CA ILE A 145 6.37 -9.95 0.05
C ILE A 145 4.98 -10.58 0.09
N ILE A 146 4.05 -9.91 0.77
CA ILE A 146 2.63 -10.26 0.75
C ILE A 146 1.94 -9.28 -0.20
N LEU A 147 1.47 -9.79 -1.33
CA LEU A 147 0.71 -9.03 -2.31
C LEU A 147 -0.80 -9.22 -2.06
N LEU A 148 -1.52 -8.10 -1.99
CA LEU A 148 -2.96 -8.08 -1.79
C LEU A 148 -3.70 -7.94 -3.12
N SER A 149 -4.73 -8.76 -3.34
CA SER A 149 -5.63 -8.71 -4.50
C SER A 149 -4.92 -8.69 -5.85
N GLU A 150 -3.76 -9.34 -5.98
CA GLU A 150 -2.91 -9.30 -7.18
C GLU A 150 -2.64 -7.87 -7.71
N GLY A 151 -2.57 -6.87 -6.82
CA GLY A 151 -2.38 -5.46 -7.18
C GLY A 151 -3.64 -4.72 -7.65
N ARG A 152 -4.82 -5.35 -7.60
CA ARG A 152 -6.11 -4.68 -7.79
C ARG A 152 -6.56 -3.97 -6.50
N LEU A 153 -7.74 -3.34 -6.55
CA LEU A 153 -8.33 -2.61 -5.42
C LEU A 153 -8.54 -3.52 -4.19
N LEU A 154 -7.65 -3.38 -3.20
CA LEU A 154 -7.60 -4.26 -2.03
C LEU A 154 -8.83 -4.09 -1.13
N ASN A 155 -9.44 -2.91 -1.06
CA ASN A 155 -10.60 -2.67 -0.20
C ASN A 155 -11.85 -3.39 -0.69
N LEU A 156 -11.93 -3.67 -1.99
CA LEU A 156 -12.99 -4.45 -2.63
C LEU A 156 -12.61 -5.93 -2.75
N GLY A 157 -11.35 -6.24 -3.03
CA GLY A 157 -10.88 -7.61 -3.19
C GLY A 157 -10.66 -8.36 -1.87
N ASN A 158 -10.15 -7.69 -0.83
CA ASN A 158 -9.91 -8.29 0.48
C ASN A 158 -10.99 -7.92 1.53
N ALA A 159 -11.92 -7.02 1.20
CA ALA A 159 -13.03 -6.62 2.06
C ALA A 159 -14.31 -6.37 1.24
N THR A 160 -15.19 -5.46 1.69
CA THR A 160 -16.51 -5.23 1.08
C THR A 160 -16.67 -3.82 0.51
N GLY A 161 -15.58 -3.10 0.29
CA GLY A 161 -15.59 -1.73 -0.23
C GLY A 161 -16.13 -0.71 0.78
N HIS A 162 -16.67 0.39 0.27
CA HIS A 162 -17.20 1.49 1.09
C HIS A 162 -18.52 1.10 1.76
N PRO A 163 -18.77 1.55 3.01
CA PRO A 163 -20.06 1.36 3.66
C PRO A 163 -21.17 2.17 2.96
N SER A 164 -22.42 1.71 3.12
CA SER A 164 -23.65 2.33 2.58
C SER A 164 -23.94 3.71 3.14
#